data_AF-A0A3M7DJA0-F1
#
_entry.id   AF-A0A3M7DJA0-F1
#
_cell.length_a   1.000
_cell.length_b   1.000
_cell.length_c   1.000
_cell.angle_alpha   90.00
_cell.angle_beta   90.00
_cell.angle_gamma   90.00
#
_symmetry.space_group_name_H-M   'P 1'
#
loop_
_entity.id
_entity.type
_entity.pdbx_description
1 polymer ?
#
loop_
_entity_poly.entity_id
_entity_poly.type
_entity_poly.pdbx_seq_one_letter_code
_entity_poly.pdbx_strand_id
1 'polypeptide(L)'
;MDAFDVSQDKGYTGQIKPVKILGGLAVNDGGETDWKMLVIGLEDPIASMVDTVEDLEKYRPGVIAAYREWFHIYKIARGNEYIPIIGGSYVNATFAAETVQDPHRFWQALVAGLVDSNEISYNQTTMARYSDSYVQPDEAASRFDIPRSSDIQPAAEKPQKFQEYYYISPNLELISSNSPSAQD
;
A
#
# COMPACT_ATOMS: atom_id res chain seq x y z
N MET A 1 3.59 -6.73 1.28
CA MET A 1 3.12 -6.50 -0.10
C MET A 1 2.00 -5.51 -0.02
N ASP A 2 2.10 -4.46 -0.82
CA ASP A 2 1.21 -3.32 -0.72
C ASP A 2 0.37 -3.23 -1.99
N ALA A 3 -0.75 -2.53 -1.88
CA ALA A 3 -1.61 -2.20 -3.01
C ALA A 3 -1.96 -0.71 -2.96
N PHE A 4 -2.16 -0.12 -4.13
CA PHE A 4 -2.70 1.22 -4.26
C PHE A 4 -3.95 1.19 -5.16
N ASP A 5 -5.04 1.70 -4.61
CA ASP A 5 -6.35 1.71 -5.23
C ASP A 5 -6.50 2.96 -6.10
N VAL A 6 -6.77 2.78 -7.39
CA VAL A 6 -7.01 3.88 -8.33
C VAL A 6 -8.49 4.25 -8.46
N SER A 7 -9.37 3.68 -7.63
CA SER A 7 -10.81 3.97 -7.69
C SER A 7 -11.15 5.43 -7.41
N GLN A 8 -12.28 5.88 -7.94
CA GLN A 8 -12.78 7.24 -7.70
C GLN A 8 -13.42 7.43 -6.33
N ASP A 9 -13.97 6.38 -5.72
CA ASP A 9 -14.53 6.47 -4.38
C ASP A 9 -13.42 6.71 -3.35
N LYS A 10 -13.68 7.62 -2.41
CA LYS A 10 -12.77 7.88 -1.31
C LYS A 10 -12.90 6.74 -0.30
N GLY A 11 -11.89 5.88 -0.26
CA GLY A 11 -11.79 4.87 0.79
C GLY A 11 -11.59 5.49 2.18
N TYR A 12 -11.82 4.70 3.22
CA TYR A 12 -11.57 5.10 4.62
C TYR A 12 -10.73 4.06 5.37
N THR A 13 -10.01 4.50 6.40
CA THR A 13 -9.15 3.63 7.21
C THR A 13 -9.97 2.49 7.82
N GLY A 14 -9.53 1.24 7.61
CA GLY A 14 -10.22 0.04 8.09
C GLY A 14 -11.31 -0.49 7.16
N GLN A 15 -11.60 0.17 6.04
CA GLN A 15 -12.52 -0.37 5.03
C GLN A 15 -11.96 -1.65 4.40
N ILE A 16 -12.79 -2.68 4.30
CA ILE A 16 -12.52 -3.87 3.49
C ILE A 16 -13.23 -3.70 2.16
N LYS A 17 -12.48 -3.78 1.06
CA LYS A 17 -12.99 -3.51 -0.28
C LYS A 17 -12.60 -4.63 -1.23
N PRO A 18 -13.54 -5.23 -1.98
CA PRO A 18 -13.20 -6.14 -3.05
C PRO A 18 -12.60 -5.35 -4.23
N VAL A 19 -11.48 -5.84 -4.74
CA VAL A 19 -10.72 -5.18 -5.80
C VAL A 19 -10.30 -6.17 -6.87
N LYS A 20 -10.01 -5.65 -8.06
CA LYS A 20 -9.39 -6.35 -9.18
C LYS A 20 -7.96 -5.83 -9.37
N ILE A 21 -7.00 -6.75 -9.55
CA ILE A 21 -5.61 -6.42 -9.85
C ILE A 21 -5.50 -6.11 -11.34
N LEU A 22 -4.90 -4.96 -11.68
CA LEU A 22 -4.65 -4.54 -13.06
C LEU A 22 -3.17 -4.69 -13.47
N GLY A 23 -2.27 -4.74 -12.49
CA GLY A 23 -0.82 -4.87 -12.68
C GLY A 23 -0.06 -4.63 -11.37
N GLY A 24 1.24 -4.38 -11.45
CA GLY A 24 2.03 -4.03 -10.29
C GLY A 24 3.40 -3.44 -10.62
N LEU A 25 4.05 -2.82 -9.63
CA LEU A 25 5.42 -2.32 -9.71
C LEU A 25 6.30 -3.06 -8.71
N ALA A 26 7.46 -3.54 -9.17
CA ALA A 26 8.51 -4.08 -8.31
C ALA A 26 9.48 -2.95 -7.93
N VAL A 27 9.16 -2.21 -6.87
CA VAL A 27 10.01 -1.13 -6.38
C VAL A 27 11.22 -1.74 -5.68
N ASN A 28 12.43 -1.29 -6.00
CA ASN A 28 13.65 -1.69 -5.30
C ASN A 28 13.93 -0.68 -4.18
N ASP A 29 13.43 -0.98 -2.99
CA ASP A 29 13.58 -0.12 -1.83
C ASP A 29 14.68 -0.66 -0.92
N GLY A 30 15.84 0.01 -0.90
CA GLY A 30 16.95 -0.38 -0.03
C GLY A 30 17.58 -1.74 -0.35
N GLY A 31 17.45 -2.22 -1.59
CA GLY A 31 17.92 -3.55 -2.00
C GLY A 31 16.89 -4.67 -1.84
N GLU A 32 15.70 -4.34 -1.34
CA GLU A 32 14.58 -5.27 -1.18
C GLU A 32 13.50 -5.04 -2.24
N THR A 33 12.81 -6.12 -2.63
CA THR A 33 11.67 -6.00 -3.54
C THR A 33 10.42 -5.63 -2.77
N ASP A 34 9.95 -4.41 -3.00
CA ASP A 34 8.74 -3.85 -2.44
C ASP A 34 7.64 -3.78 -3.51
N TRP A 35 6.80 -4.82 -3.54
CA TRP A 35 5.71 -4.93 -4.51
C TRP A 35 4.58 -3.95 -4.22
N LYS A 36 4.24 -3.14 -5.23
CA LYS A 36 3.09 -2.21 -5.24
C LYS A 36 2.06 -2.68 -6.26
N MET A 37 1.00 -3.35 -5.82
CA MET A 37 -0.08 -3.84 -6.68
C MET A 37 -1.00 -2.69 -7.09
N LEU A 38 -1.21 -2.52 -8.40
CA LEU A 38 -2.20 -1.58 -8.94
C LEU A 38 -3.57 -2.26 -8.95
N VAL A 39 -4.52 -1.70 -8.21
CA VAL A 39 -5.86 -2.29 -8.07
C VAL A 39 -6.98 -1.28 -8.34
N ILE A 40 -8.14 -1.79 -8.74
CA ILE A 40 -9.39 -1.03 -8.87
C ILE A 40 -10.51 -1.73 -8.10
N GLY A 41 -11.31 -0.97 -7.37
CA GLY A 41 -12.50 -1.42 -6.68
C GLY A 41 -13.56 -1.94 -7.64
N LEU A 42 -14.26 -3.02 -7.27
CA LEU A 42 -15.29 -3.60 -8.13
C LEU A 42 -16.50 -2.67 -8.34
N GLU A 43 -16.75 -1.76 -7.41
CA GLU A 43 -17.83 -0.76 -7.48
C GLU A 43 -17.44 0.52 -8.22
N ASP A 44 -16.18 0.63 -8.69
CA ASP A 44 -15.77 1.79 -9.47
C ASP A 44 -16.53 1.81 -10.83
N PRO A 45 -17.04 2.97 -11.29
CA PRO A 45 -17.82 3.06 -12.53
C PRO A 45 -17.15 2.48 -13.78
N ILE A 46 -15.81 2.40 -13.82
CA ILE A 46 -15.06 1.83 -14.95
C ILE A 46 -14.52 0.42 -14.69
N ALA A 47 -14.75 -0.16 -13.51
CA ALA A 47 -14.17 -1.44 -13.13
C ALA A 47 -14.48 -2.57 -14.13
N SER A 48 -15.69 -2.60 -14.68
CA SER A 48 -16.11 -3.60 -15.67
C SER A 48 -15.49 -3.43 -17.06
N MET A 49 -14.87 -2.27 -17.33
CA MET A 49 -14.27 -1.92 -18.62
C MET A 49 -12.73 -1.91 -18.58
N VAL A 50 -12.14 -2.18 -17.42
CA VAL A 50 -10.70 -2.06 -17.17
C VAL A 50 -10.18 -3.35 -16.58
N ASP A 51 -9.41 -4.13 -17.36
CA ASP A 51 -8.77 -5.37 -16.90
C ASP A 51 -7.24 -5.29 -16.88
N THR A 52 -6.68 -4.24 -17.49
CA THR A 52 -5.24 -4.07 -17.66
C THR A 52 -4.79 -2.64 -17.31
N VAL A 53 -3.47 -2.46 -17.17
CA VAL A 53 -2.83 -1.15 -17.00
C VAL A 53 -3.14 -0.25 -18.20
N GLU A 54 -3.13 -0.81 -19.41
CA GLU A 54 -3.39 -0.09 -20.65
C GLU A 54 -4.85 0.34 -20.77
N ASP A 55 -5.80 -0.47 -20.30
CA ASP A 55 -7.20 -0.05 -20.26
C ASP A 55 -7.40 1.11 -19.29
N LEU A 56 -6.76 1.06 -18.12
CA LEU A 56 -6.82 2.15 -17.14
C LEU A 56 -6.34 3.46 -17.77
N GLU A 57 -5.24 3.43 -18.53
CA GLU A 57 -4.70 4.63 -19.19
C GLU A 57 -5.67 5.22 -20.24
N LYS A 58 -6.49 4.38 -20.91
CA LYS A 58 -7.51 4.88 -21.85
C LYS A 58 -8.61 5.67 -21.16
N TYR A 59 -9.05 5.23 -19.97
CA TYR A 59 -10.14 5.86 -19.22
C TYR A 59 -9.66 6.92 -18.22
N ARG A 60 -8.42 6.82 -17.75
CA ARG A 60 -7.77 7.73 -16.79
C ARG A 60 -6.34 8.07 -17.24
N PRO A 61 -6.17 8.83 -18.33
CA PRO A 61 -4.86 9.13 -18.89
C PRO A 61 -3.93 9.83 -17.88
N GLY A 62 -2.68 9.40 -17.83
CA GLY A 62 -1.62 9.96 -16.98
C GLY A 62 -1.58 9.42 -15.55
N VAL A 63 -2.60 8.68 -15.09
CA VAL A 63 -2.63 8.16 -13.71
C VAL A 63 -1.50 7.16 -13.46
N ILE A 64 -1.28 6.23 -14.39
CA ILE A 64 -0.22 5.21 -14.21
C ILE A 64 1.17 5.82 -14.26
N ALA A 65 1.36 6.87 -15.07
CA ALA A 65 2.61 7.62 -15.15
C ALA A 65 2.87 8.39 -13.84
N ALA A 66 1.83 9.03 -13.29
CA ALA A 66 1.92 9.77 -12.03
C ALA A 66 2.28 8.85 -10.85
N TYR A 67 1.65 7.68 -10.72
CA TYR A 67 1.99 6.72 -9.67
C TYR A 67 3.40 6.15 -9.82
N ARG A 68 3.80 5.78 -11.04
CA ARG A 68 5.15 5.29 -11.33
C ARG A 68 6.20 6.32 -10.91
N GLU A 69 6.00 7.58 -11.29
CA GLU A 69 6.88 8.67 -10.89
C GLU A 69 6.86 8.90 -9.38
N TRP A 70 5.68 8.88 -8.75
CA TRP A 70 5.56 9.03 -7.30
C TRP A 70 6.39 7.99 -6.54
N PHE A 71 6.34 6.72 -6.94
CA PHE A 71 7.14 5.66 -6.30
C PHE A 71 8.64 5.84 -6.50
N HIS A 72 9.07 6.52 -7.56
CA HIS A 72 10.48 6.86 -7.74
C HIS A 72 10.95 7.98 -6.80
N ILE A 73 10.12 8.99 -6.54
CA ILE A 73 10.58 10.26 -5.96
C ILE A 73 10.09 10.54 -4.52
N TYR A 74 9.11 9.79 -3.99
CA TYR A 74 8.44 10.15 -2.74
C TYR A 74 9.37 10.23 -1.50
N LYS A 75 10.55 9.60 -1.54
CA LYS A 75 11.54 9.68 -0.45
C LYS A 75 12.60 10.77 -0.64
N ILE A 76 12.66 11.44 -1.80
CA ILE A 76 13.67 12.49 -2.08
C ILE A 76 13.52 13.67 -1.12
N ALA A 77 12.29 14.12 -0.85
CA ALA A 77 12.04 15.18 0.13
C ALA A 77 12.46 14.81 1.57
N ARG A 78 12.71 13.52 1.84
CA ARG A 78 13.21 13.03 3.13
C ARG A 78 14.73 12.81 3.12
N GLY A 79 15.42 13.24 2.06
CA GLY A 79 16.87 13.10 1.90
C GLY A 79 17.33 11.75 1.37
N ASN A 80 16.43 10.95 0.78
CA ASN A 80 16.81 9.67 0.15
C ASN A 80 17.02 9.85 -1.36
N GLU A 81 17.59 8.84 -1.98
CA GLU A 81 17.78 8.80 -3.43
C GLU A 81 16.50 8.39 -4.17
N TYR A 82 16.55 8.54 -5.50
CA TYR A 82 15.55 8.00 -6.41
C TYR A 82 15.47 6.47 -6.30
N ILE A 83 14.26 5.95 -6.23
CA ILE A 83 14.02 4.52 -5.98
C ILE A 83 13.80 3.79 -7.31
N PRO A 84 14.67 2.85 -7.72
CA PRO A 84 14.49 2.13 -8.98
C PRO A 84 13.25 1.24 -8.98
N ILE A 85 12.65 1.03 -10.15
CA ILE A 85 11.63 0.01 -10.38
C ILE A 85 12.25 -1.07 -11.27
N ILE A 86 12.22 -2.32 -10.83
CA ILE A 86 12.76 -3.45 -11.60
C ILE A 86 11.97 -3.59 -12.91
N GLY A 87 12.67 -3.63 -14.04
CA GLY A 87 12.06 -3.60 -15.38
C GLY A 87 11.50 -2.22 -15.80
N GLY A 88 11.55 -1.22 -14.92
CA GLY A 88 11.22 0.17 -15.20
C GLY A 88 9.76 0.45 -15.56
N SER A 89 8.85 -0.53 -15.48
CA SER A 89 7.46 -0.42 -15.92
C SER A 89 6.55 -1.36 -15.12
N TYR A 90 5.23 -1.25 -15.35
CA TYR A 90 4.27 -2.15 -14.73
C TYR A 90 4.40 -3.57 -15.28
N VAL A 91 4.33 -4.57 -14.41
CA VAL A 91 4.02 -5.94 -14.81
C VAL A 91 2.52 -6.07 -15.07
N ASN A 92 2.13 -6.93 -16.01
CA ASN A 92 0.73 -7.13 -16.38
C ASN A 92 -0.09 -7.78 -15.24
N ALA A 93 -1.42 -7.72 -15.36
CA ALA A 93 -2.36 -8.24 -14.37
C ALA A 93 -2.12 -9.71 -14.00
N THR A 94 -1.84 -10.58 -15.00
CA THR A 94 -1.59 -12.01 -14.76
C THR A 94 -0.36 -12.23 -13.90
N PHE A 95 0.77 -11.62 -14.27
CA PHE A 95 2.02 -11.76 -13.52
C PHE A 95 1.88 -11.16 -12.11
N ALA A 96 1.22 -10.01 -11.97
CA ALA A 96 0.93 -9.40 -10.68
C ALA A 96 0.10 -10.34 -9.80
N ALA A 97 -0.95 -10.96 -10.34
CA ALA A 97 -1.81 -11.89 -9.62
C ALA A 97 -1.06 -13.18 -9.21
N GLU A 98 -0.17 -13.70 -10.07
CA GLU A 98 0.71 -14.83 -9.74
C GLU A 98 1.69 -14.47 -8.61
N THR A 99 2.25 -13.27 -8.64
CA THR A 99 3.16 -12.77 -7.59
C THR A 99 2.49 -12.75 -6.21
N VAL A 100 1.17 -12.55 -6.13
CA VAL A 100 0.43 -12.58 -4.85
C VAL A 100 0.44 -13.96 -4.18
N GLN A 101 0.59 -15.04 -4.96
CA GLN A 101 0.52 -16.41 -4.44
C GLN A 101 1.65 -16.73 -3.47
N ASP A 102 2.86 -16.22 -3.71
CA ASP A 102 4.02 -16.51 -2.87
C ASP A 102 3.92 -15.89 -1.46
N PRO A 103 3.69 -14.56 -1.32
CA PRO A 103 3.41 -13.96 -0.01
C PRO A 103 2.22 -14.60 0.70
N HIS A 104 1.19 -15.03 -0.04
CA HIS A 104 0.08 -15.78 0.56
C HIS A 104 0.54 -17.11 1.16
N ARG A 105 1.35 -17.88 0.43
CA ARG A 105 1.94 -19.14 0.92
C ARG A 105 2.88 -18.90 2.11
N PHE A 106 3.69 -17.85 2.10
CA PHE A 106 4.55 -17.49 3.23
C PHE A 106 3.72 -17.12 4.47
N TRP A 107 2.66 -16.33 4.29
CA TRP A 107 1.72 -16.03 5.35
C TRP A 107 1.05 -17.28 5.91
N GLN A 108 0.62 -18.22 5.04
CA GLN A 108 0.05 -19.50 5.47
C GLN A 108 1.04 -20.31 6.31
N ALA A 109 2.32 -20.36 5.91
CA ALA A 109 3.37 -21.04 6.67
C ALA A 109 3.61 -20.37 8.03
N LEU A 110 3.61 -19.03 8.07
CA LEU A 110 3.74 -18.23 9.30
C LEU A 110 2.60 -18.54 10.27
N VAL A 111 1.34 -18.42 9.85
CA VAL A 111 0.20 -18.68 10.75
C VAL A 111 0.08 -20.16 11.13
N ALA A 112 0.66 -21.07 10.35
CA ALA A 112 0.73 -22.48 10.68
C ALA A 112 1.89 -22.85 11.61
N GLY A 113 2.74 -21.89 12.03
CA GLY A 113 3.89 -22.14 12.89
C GLY A 113 5.02 -22.93 12.22
N LEU A 114 5.06 -22.98 10.88
CA LEU A 114 6.05 -23.77 10.12
C LEU A 114 7.36 -23.02 9.89
N VAL A 115 7.42 -21.75 10.25
CA VAL A 115 8.58 -20.87 10.11
C VAL A 115 8.70 -19.99 11.35
N ASP A 116 9.92 -19.48 11.60
CA ASP A 116 10.15 -18.51 12.67
C ASP A 116 9.39 -17.21 12.38
N SER A 117 8.58 -16.75 13.33
CA SER A 117 7.86 -15.49 13.23
C SER A 117 8.76 -14.27 13.38
N ASN A 118 10.00 -14.45 13.85
CA ASN A 118 10.85 -13.39 14.37
C ASN A 118 10.04 -12.54 15.37
N GLU A 119 9.81 -11.27 15.06
CA GLU A 119 9.09 -10.32 15.89
C GLU A 119 7.61 -10.15 15.49
N ILE A 120 7.12 -10.88 14.47
CA ILE A 120 5.76 -10.73 13.96
C ILE A 120 4.76 -11.41 14.89
N SER A 121 3.78 -10.66 15.41
CA SER A 121 2.60 -11.27 16.04
C SER A 121 1.70 -11.89 14.97
N TYR A 122 1.63 -13.22 14.94
CA TYR A 122 0.86 -13.99 13.96
C TYR A 122 -0.44 -14.58 14.53
N ASN A 123 -0.85 -14.16 15.74
CA ASN A 123 -2.08 -14.61 16.39
C ASN A 123 -3.32 -14.25 15.55
N GLN A 124 -4.28 -15.17 15.44
CA GLN A 124 -5.49 -15.02 14.64
C GLN A 124 -6.68 -15.75 15.28
N THR A 125 -7.91 -15.35 14.94
CA THR A 125 -9.13 -15.84 15.58
C THR A 125 -10.07 -16.63 14.65
N THR A 126 -9.63 -16.96 13.43
CA THR A 126 -10.51 -17.48 12.37
C THR A 126 -10.15 -18.88 11.88
N MET A 127 -8.91 -19.33 12.07
CA MET A 127 -8.36 -20.58 11.54
C MET A 127 -7.97 -21.52 12.69
N ALA A 128 -8.97 -22.15 13.32
CA ALA A 128 -8.76 -23.09 14.42
C ALA A 128 -7.85 -24.29 14.07
N ARG A 129 -7.69 -24.59 12.76
CA ARG A 129 -6.76 -25.62 12.27
C ARG A 129 -5.28 -25.31 12.54
N TYR A 130 -4.94 -24.05 12.78
CA TYR A 130 -3.57 -23.63 13.07
C TYR A 130 -3.46 -23.32 14.57
N SER A 131 -3.29 -24.37 15.39
CA SER A 131 -3.39 -24.28 16.86
C SER A 131 -2.44 -23.28 17.49
N ASP A 132 -1.23 -23.14 16.96
CA ASP A 132 -0.19 -22.31 17.57
C ASP A 132 -0.49 -20.82 17.44
N SER A 133 -1.12 -20.43 16.34
CA SER A 133 -1.55 -19.05 16.08
C SER A 133 -2.98 -18.76 16.52
N TYR A 134 -3.80 -19.79 16.70
CA TYR A 134 -5.22 -19.62 16.97
C TYR A 134 -5.48 -19.13 18.39
N VAL A 135 -6.35 -18.14 18.50
CA VAL A 135 -6.87 -17.61 19.76
C VAL A 135 -8.38 -17.60 19.68
N GLN A 136 -9.05 -18.07 20.73
CA GLN A 136 -10.51 -17.99 20.77
C GLN A 136 -10.96 -16.53 20.68
N PRO A 137 -11.94 -16.18 19.82
CA PRO A 137 -12.34 -14.80 19.60
C PRO A 137 -12.72 -14.03 20.87
N ASP A 138 -13.33 -14.71 21.84
CA ASP A 138 -13.76 -14.14 23.12
C ASP A 138 -12.61 -13.93 24.11
N GLU A 139 -11.51 -14.66 23.97
CA GLU A 139 -10.30 -14.56 24.79
C GLU A 139 -9.28 -13.54 24.25
N ALA A 140 -9.31 -13.22 22.95
CA ALA A 140 -8.30 -12.40 22.29
C ALA A 140 -8.08 -11.05 22.97
N ALA A 141 -9.16 -10.36 23.34
CA ALA A 141 -9.09 -9.07 24.01
C ALA A 141 -8.35 -9.15 25.37
N SER A 142 -8.71 -10.13 26.21
CA SER A 142 -8.05 -10.33 27.50
C SER A 142 -6.62 -10.84 27.37
N ARG A 143 -6.35 -11.73 26.39
CA ARG A 143 -5.04 -12.36 26.20
C ARG A 143 -3.98 -11.35 25.76
N PHE A 144 -4.37 -10.35 24.99
CA PHE A 144 -3.46 -9.34 24.41
C PHE A 144 -3.66 -7.94 24.96
N ASP A 145 -4.44 -7.79 26.04
CA ASP A 145 -4.78 -6.50 26.66
C ASP A 145 -5.34 -5.49 25.63
N ILE A 146 -6.16 -5.98 24.69
CA ILE A 146 -6.78 -5.15 23.66
C ILE A 146 -8.10 -4.58 24.21
N PRO A 147 -8.30 -3.25 24.17
CA PRO A 147 -9.56 -2.65 24.58
C PRO A 147 -10.75 -3.21 23.78
N ARG A 148 -11.80 -3.67 24.47
CA ARG A 148 -13.03 -4.18 23.81
C ARG A 148 -13.86 -3.10 23.14
N SER A 149 -13.66 -1.85 23.52
CA SER A 149 -14.32 -0.68 22.96
C SER A 149 -13.27 0.34 22.58
N SER A 150 -13.41 0.93 21.40
CA SER A 150 -12.60 2.06 20.99
C SER A 150 -12.95 3.30 21.82
N ASP A 151 -11.93 3.97 22.33
CA ASP A 151 -12.07 5.32 22.86
C ASP A 151 -11.89 6.31 21.70
N ILE A 152 -13.00 6.64 21.02
CA ILE A 152 -12.96 7.48 19.83
C ILE A 152 -12.74 8.93 20.25
N GLN A 153 -11.50 9.37 20.12
CA GLN A 153 -11.10 10.76 20.35
C GLN A 153 -11.19 11.59 19.07
N PRO A 154 -11.38 12.92 19.17
CA PRO A 154 -11.22 13.81 18.03
C PRO A 154 -9.84 13.65 17.38
N ALA A 155 -9.77 13.80 16.06
CA ALA A 155 -8.49 13.76 15.36
C ALA A 155 -7.58 14.89 15.87
N ALA A 156 -6.33 14.56 16.17
CA ALA A 156 -5.31 15.56 16.51
C ALA A 156 -5.12 16.55 15.34
N GLU A 157 -4.74 17.78 15.66
CA GLU A 157 -4.44 18.78 14.64
C GLU A 157 -3.30 18.30 13.73
N LYS A 158 -3.47 18.48 12.42
CA LYS A 158 -2.45 18.10 11.44
C LYS A 158 -1.24 19.04 11.56
N PRO A 159 -0.03 18.53 11.83
CA PRO A 159 1.18 19.37 11.89
C PRO A 159 1.41 20.21 10.63
N GLN A 160 1.85 21.46 10.79
CA GLN A 160 2.06 22.42 9.69
C GLN A 160 2.98 21.88 8.58
N LYS A 161 4.04 21.15 8.94
CA LYS A 161 4.97 20.51 8.00
C LYS A 161 4.31 19.60 6.95
N PHE A 162 3.11 19.08 7.24
CA PHE A 162 2.36 18.22 6.31
C PHE A 162 1.42 19.02 5.38
N GLN A 163 1.50 20.35 5.40
CA GLN A 163 0.82 21.26 4.48
C GLN A 163 1.78 21.86 3.43
N GLU A 164 3.07 21.51 3.50
CA GLU A 164 4.10 22.01 2.60
C GLU A 164 4.06 21.29 1.24
N TYR A 165 4.49 22.01 0.20
CA TYR A 165 4.77 21.44 -1.12
C TYR A 165 6.28 21.30 -1.29
N TYR A 166 6.70 20.18 -1.85
CA TYR A 166 8.09 19.90 -2.20
C TYR A 166 8.20 19.83 -3.72
N TYR A 167 9.16 20.55 -4.28
CA TYR A 167 9.43 20.59 -5.71
C TYR A 167 10.75 19.87 -5.97
N ILE A 168 10.73 18.90 -6.89
CA ILE A 168 11.90 18.12 -7.26
C ILE A 168 12.27 18.52 -8.68
N SER A 169 13.53 18.91 -8.88
CA SER A 169 14.03 19.32 -10.20
C SER A 169 14.18 18.11 -11.14
N PRO A 170 14.31 18.32 -12.46
CA PRO A 170 14.63 17.23 -13.39
C PRO A 170 15.94 16.48 -13.07
N ASN A 171 16.84 17.11 -12.30
CA ASN A 171 18.08 16.48 -11.83
C ASN A 171 17.90 15.71 -10.51
N LEU A 172 16.66 15.49 -10.07
CA LEU A 172 16.29 14.79 -8.83
C LEU A 172 16.75 15.48 -7.54
N GLU A 173 16.93 16.80 -7.62
CA GLU A 173 17.33 17.64 -6.48
C GLU A 173 16.10 18.34 -5.89
N LEU A 174 16.04 18.41 -4.55
CA LEU A 174 15.01 19.19 -3.88
C LEU A 174 15.25 20.68 -4.13
N ILE A 175 14.30 21.35 -4.78
CA ILE A 175 14.30 22.80 -4.92
C ILE A 175 13.89 23.34 -3.56
N SER A 176 14.75 24.16 -2.93
CA SER A 176 14.51 24.73 -1.60
C SER A 176 13.09 25.31 -1.53
N SER A 177 12.31 24.86 -0.55
CA SER A 177 10.94 25.31 -0.33
C SER A 177 10.90 26.83 -0.29
N ASN A 178 10.18 27.46 -1.24
CA ASN A 178 9.70 28.81 -1.00
C ASN A 178 8.77 28.70 0.21
N SER A 179 9.23 29.20 1.37
CA SER A 179 8.33 29.59 2.43
C SER A 179 7.26 30.48 1.79
N PRO A 180 5.95 30.18 1.88
CA PRO A 180 4.94 31.17 1.59
C PRO A 180 5.01 32.19 2.72
N SER A 181 6.01 33.08 2.69
CA SER A 181 5.93 34.33 3.40
C SER A 181 4.76 35.08 2.79
N ALA A 182 3.70 35.23 3.58
CA ALA A 182 2.63 36.20 3.43
C ALA A 182 2.96 37.34 2.44
N GLN A 183 2.46 37.22 1.22
CA GLN A 183 2.20 38.26 0.21
C GLN A 183 1.08 37.64 -0.65
N ASP A 184 -0.19 38.09 -0.66
CA ASP A 184 -0.80 39.38 -0.34
C ASP A 184 -2.10 39.23 0.47
#